data_AF-A0A840MNG4-F1
#
_entry.id   AF-A0A840MNG4-F1
#
_cell.length_a   1.000
_cell.length_b   1.000
_cell.length_c   1.000
_cell.angle_alpha   90.00
_cell.angle_beta   90.00
_cell.angle_gamma   90.00
#
_symmetry.space_group_name_H-M   'P 1'
#
loop_
_entity.id
_entity.type
_entity.pdbx_description
1 polymer ?
#
loop_
_entity_poly.entity_id
_entity_poly.type
_entity_poly.pdbx_seq_one_letter_code
_entity_poly.pdbx_strand_id
1 'polypeptide(L)'
;MNELRLAWEPENLTPLSSIEERMVLYTKGRGGIIILGNGTLLSLTKGDSDVEDAKKALDEARFITDFRVVHLKEGGYMVAFHDAVAVFVGHDEFEQMKEEILARQNELRFPGEVFFAPPNNQSAHTLIGLYARGKLQRDAYFFSFYKRI
;
A
#
# COMPACT_ATOMS: atom_id res chain seq x y z
N MET A 1 -4.01 -11.78 22.76
CA MET A 1 -3.76 -10.46 22.14
C MET A 1 -4.65 -10.44 20.91
N ASN A 2 -5.65 -9.56 20.84
CA ASN A 2 -6.51 -9.51 19.65
C ASN A 2 -5.64 -9.06 18.47
N GLU A 3 -5.58 -9.88 17.43
CA GLU A 3 -4.82 -9.58 16.22
C GLU A 3 -5.42 -8.32 15.57
N LEU A 4 -4.63 -7.25 15.48
CA LEU A 4 -5.11 -5.99 14.89
C LEU A 4 -5.20 -6.16 13.38
N ARG A 5 -6.40 -6.49 12.90
CA ARG A 5 -6.68 -6.80 11.50
C ARG A 5 -7.85 -5.96 10.98
N LEU A 6 -7.75 -5.53 9.73
CA LEU A 6 -8.86 -4.87 9.04
C LEU A 6 -9.98 -5.88 8.76
N ALA A 7 -11.23 -5.41 8.77
CA ALA A 7 -12.36 -6.28 8.41
C ALA A 7 -12.38 -6.61 6.91
N TRP A 8 -11.73 -5.78 6.09
CA TRP A 8 -11.58 -6.02 4.67
C TRP A 8 -10.15 -5.74 4.17
N GLU A 9 -9.67 -6.65 3.32
CA GLU A 9 -8.35 -6.66 2.70
C GLU A 9 -8.50 -6.82 1.17
N PRO A 10 -8.56 -5.72 0.40
CA PRO A 10 -8.74 -5.76 -1.05
C PRO A 10 -7.59 -6.46 -1.77
N GLU A 11 -7.93 -7.05 -2.91
CA GLU A 11 -6.98 -7.65 -3.85
C GLU A 11 -6.54 -6.64 -4.91
N ASN A 12 -5.27 -6.72 -5.27
CA ASN A 12 -4.66 -5.87 -6.28
C ASN A 12 -5.20 -6.22 -7.67
N LEU A 13 -5.74 -5.21 -8.36
CA LEU A 13 -6.23 -5.35 -9.74
C LEU A 13 -5.19 -4.94 -10.78
N THR A 14 -4.26 -4.05 -10.43
CA THR A 14 -3.21 -3.61 -11.37
C THR A 14 -2.23 -4.77 -11.64
N PRO A 15 -1.97 -5.17 -12.90
CA PRO A 15 -0.99 -6.21 -13.19
C PRO A 15 0.39 -5.90 -12.59
N LEU A 16 1.00 -6.86 -11.91
CA LEU A 16 2.29 -6.69 -11.22
C LEU A 16 3.42 -6.28 -12.19
N SER A 17 3.36 -6.75 -13.44
CA SER A 17 4.27 -6.33 -14.51
C SER A 17 4.13 -4.84 -14.84
N SER A 18 2.92 -4.29 -14.80
CA SER A 18 2.69 -2.85 -15.01
C SER A 18 3.18 -2.01 -13.82
N ILE A 19 3.10 -2.55 -12.60
CA ILE A 19 3.70 -1.92 -11.42
C ILE A 19 5.23 -1.90 -11.57
N GLU A 20 5.81 -3.02 -11.96
CA GLU A 20 7.25 -3.14 -12.24
C GLU A 20 7.75 -2.11 -13.25
N GLU A 21 7.13 -2.05 -14.43
CA GLU A 21 7.48 -1.11 -15.50
C GLU A 21 7.48 0.34 -15.01
N ARG A 22 6.46 0.72 -14.23
CA ARG A 22 6.37 2.06 -13.63
C ARG A 22 7.46 2.27 -12.58
N MET A 23 7.69 1.31 -11.69
CA MET A 23 8.64 1.47 -10.59
C MET A 23 10.10 1.53 -11.07
N VAL A 24 10.45 0.85 -12.17
CA VAL A 24 11.79 0.97 -12.79
C VAL A 24 12.16 2.43 -13.09
N LEU A 25 11.18 3.26 -13.45
CA LEU A 25 11.41 4.69 -13.71
C LEU A 25 11.72 5.49 -12.43
N TYR A 26 11.23 5.02 -11.28
CA TYR A 26 11.41 5.68 -9.98
C TYR A 26 12.59 5.12 -9.18
N THR A 27 13.05 3.89 -9.46
CA THR A 27 14.17 3.23 -8.76
C THR A 27 15.53 3.48 -9.40
N LYS A 28 15.59 3.99 -10.64
CA LYS A 28 16.84 4.23 -11.37
C LYS A 28 17.82 5.09 -10.56
N GLY A 29 18.87 4.45 -10.02
CA GLY A 29 19.93 5.08 -9.23
C GLY A 29 19.64 5.30 -7.73
N ARG A 30 18.49 4.83 -7.22
CA ARG A 30 18.03 5.09 -5.84
C ARG A 30 18.05 3.88 -4.90
N GLY A 31 18.46 2.71 -5.39
CA GLY A 31 18.40 1.45 -4.63
C GLY A 31 17.42 0.49 -5.30
N GLY A 32 17.30 -0.72 -4.74
CA GLY A 32 16.34 -1.69 -5.23
C GLY A 32 14.98 -1.56 -4.54
N ILE A 33 13.93 -2.06 -5.17
CA ILE A 33 12.60 -2.22 -4.57
C ILE A 33 12.18 -3.69 -4.68
N ILE A 34 11.64 -4.22 -3.58
CA ILE A 34 10.89 -5.47 -3.60
C ILE A 34 9.42 -5.13 -3.83
N ILE A 35 8.81 -5.82 -4.79
CA ILE A 35 7.38 -5.74 -5.10
C ILE A 35 6.73 -7.01 -4.55
N LEU A 36 5.65 -6.84 -3.79
CA LEU A 36 4.80 -7.92 -3.30
C LEU A 36 3.54 -8.08 -4.17
N GLY A 37 2.88 -9.23 -4.02
CA GLY A 37 1.78 -9.68 -4.87
C GLY A 37 0.53 -8.81 -4.80
N ASN A 38 0.35 -8.04 -3.72
CA ASN A 38 -0.74 -7.09 -3.60
C ASN A 38 -0.31 -5.64 -3.84
N GLY A 39 0.86 -5.41 -4.46
CA GLY A 39 1.33 -4.08 -4.84
C GLY A 39 2.06 -3.31 -3.75
N THR A 40 2.39 -3.94 -2.62
CA THR A 40 3.30 -3.35 -1.63
C THR A 40 4.72 -3.28 -2.19
N LEU A 41 5.38 -2.15 -1.91
CA LEU A 41 6.71 -1.79 -2.34
C LEU A 41 7.60 -1.61 -1.11
N LEU A 42 8.66 -2.40 -1.02
CA LEU A 42 9.64 -2.33 0.06
C LEU A 42 10.94 -1.77 -0.50
N SER A 43 11.34 -0.59 -0.02
CA SER A 43 12.57 0.07 -0.45
C SER A 43 13.78 -0.55 0.23
N LEU A 44 14.79 -0.91 -0.56
CA LEU A 44 16.05 -1.45 -0.06
C LEU A 44 17.06 -0.31 0.10
N THR A 45 17.49 -0.05 1.34
CA THR A 45 18.62 0.84 1.59
C THR A 45 19.92 0.17 1.11
N LYS A 46 20.88 0.96 0.60
CA LYS A 46 22.12 0.45 0.02
C LYS A 46 22.89 -0.41 1.04
N GLY A 47 23.08 -1.68 0.67
CA GLY A 47 23.69 -2.74 1.48
C GLY A 47 23.02 -4.07 1.12
N ASP A 48 23.53 -5.18 1.65
CA ASP A 48 22.89 -6.50 1.59
C ASP A 48 21.59 -6.51 2.43
N SER A 49 20.66 -5.58 2.15
CA SER A 49 19.34 -5.52 2.79
C SER A 49 18.64 -6.84 2.51
N ASP A 50 18.53 -7.62 3.58
CA ASP A 50 18.07 -8.99 3.57
C ASP A 50 16.54 -9.02 3.54
N VAL A 51 15.97 -10.10 3.01
CA VAL A 51 14.51 -10.31 2.97
C VAL A 51 13.91 -10.23 4.39
N GLU A 52 14.70 -10.51 5.42
CA GLU A 52 14.31 -10.38 6.82
C GLU A 52 14.01 -8.94 7.26
N ASP A 53 14.80 -7.95 6.81
CA ASP A 53 14.56 -6.55 7.18
C ASP A 53 13.33 -5.99 6.46
N ALA A 54 13.11 -6.44 5.22
CA ALA A 54 11.87 -6.18 4.48
C ALA A 54 10.64 -6.75 5.21
N LYS A 55 10.75 -7.96 5.79
CA LYS A 55 9.68 -8.56 6.61
C LYS A 55 9.43 -7.80 7.91
N LYS A 56 10.49 -7.39 8.63
CA LYS A 56 10.33 -6.56 9.85
C LYS A 56 9.65 -5.24 9.54
N ALA A 57 10.07 -4.55 8.46
CA ALA A 57 9.44 -3.30 8.04
C ALA A 57 7.96 -3.49 7.69
N LEU A 58 7.60 -4.62 7.06
CA LEU A 58 6.22 -4.98 6.76
C LEU A 58 5.39 -5.28 8.03
N ASP A 59 5.97 -6.00 8.99
CA ASP A 59 5.36 -6.32 10.28
C ASP A 59 5.09 -5.08 11.14
N GLU A 60 5.93 -4.05 11.03
CA GLU A 60 5.69 -2.74 11.65
C GLU A 60 4.65 -1.94 10.87
N ALA A 61 4.78 -1.90 9.54
CA ALA A 61 3.91 -1.11 8.67
C ALA A 61 2.45 -1.55 8.73
N ARG A 62 2.15 -2.82 9.04
CA ARG A 62 0.78 -3.29 9.18
C ARG A 62 0.00 -2.59 10.29
N PHE A 63 0.65 -1.92 11.25
CA PHE A 63 -0.04 -1.19 12.32
C PHE A 63 -0.13 0.32 12.11
N ILE A 64 0.40 0.83 10.99
CA ILE A 64 0.48 2.27 10.73
C ILE A 64 -0.89 2.79 10.25
N THR A 65 -1.38 3.82 10.93
CA THR A 65 -2.60 4.55 10.53
C THR A 65 -2.32 5.67 9.55
N ASP A 66 -1.16 6.31 9.68
CA ASP A 66 -0.76 7.48 8.91
C ASP A 66 -0.22 7.10 7.54
N PHE A 67 -0.57 7.91 6.54
CA PHE A 67 -0.08 7.70 5.19
C PHE A 67 0.04 9.00 4.41
N ARG A 68 0.94 9.00 3.42
CA ARG A 68 1.06 10.08 2.44
C ARG A 68 0.78 9.54 1.05
N VAL A 69 -0.26 10.07 0.41
CA VAL A 69 -0.56 9.78 -1.00
C VAL A 69 0.24 10.70 -1.92
N VAL A 70 0.99 10.11 -2.84
CA VAL A 70 1.76 10.80 -3.88
C VAL A 70 1.24 10.38 -5.24
N HIS A 71 0.78 11.33 -6.05
CA HIS A 71 0.38 11.06 -7.43
C HIS A 71 1.62 10.85 -8.31
N LEU A 72 1.60 9.78 -9.11
CA LEU A 72 2.69 9.44 -10.00
C LEU A 72 2.46 10.05 -11.39
N LYS A 73 3.54 10.49 -12.04
CA LYS A 73 3.49 11.08 -13.39
C LYS A 73 2.97 10.10 -14.44
N GLU A 74 3.35 8.83 -14.30
CA GLU A 74 2.93 7.73 -15.18
C GLU A 74 1.54 7.18 -14.82
N GLY A 75 0.80 7.90 -13.97
CA GLY A 75 -0.52 7.53 -13.49
C GLY A 75 -0.49 6.63 -12.25
N GLY A 76 -1.59 6.66 -11.52
CA GLY A 76 -1.74 5.98 -10.25
C GLY A 76 -1.09 6.74 -9.09
N TYR A 77 -1.01 6.06 -7.96
CA TYR A 77 -0.66 6.65 -6.68
C TYR A 77 0.34 5.75 -5.96
N MET A 78 1.29 6.38 -5.30
CA MET A 78 2.16 5.74 -4.32
C MET A 78 1.74 6.22 -2.94
N VAL A 79 1.35 5.29 -2.08
CA VAL A 79 0.93 5.57 -0.71
C VAL A 79 2.03 5.14 0.23
N ALA A 80 2.73 6.09 0.85
CA ALA A 80 3.80 5.81 1.80
C ALA A 80 3.23 5.71 3.22
N PHE A 81 3.55 4.62 3.93
CA PHE A 81 3.19 4.39 5.34
C PHE A 81 4.38 4.59 6.27
N HIS A 82 5.58 4.21 5.81
CA HIS A 82 6.85 4.43 6.51
C HIS A 82 7.96 4.67 5.49
N ASP A 83 9.15 5.09 5.92
CA ASP A 83 10.29 5.39 5.02
C ASP A 83 10.63 4.25 4.06
N ALA A 84 10.44 3.00 4.46
CA ALA A 84 10.76 1.83 3.65
C ALA A 84 9.55 1.15 3.00
N VAL A 85 8.32 1.53 3.37
CA VAL A 85 7.10 0.80 2.96
C VAL A 85 6.11 1.73 2.28
N ALA A 86 5.80 1.41 1.03
CA ALA A 86 4.76 2.06 0.26
C ALA A 86 3.86 1.03 -0.43
N VAL A 87 2.72 1.48 -0.95
CA VAL A 87 1.82 0.66 -1.76
C VAL A 87 1.50 1.40 -3.06
N PHE A 88 1.53 0.66 -4.16
CA PHE A 88 1.06 1.16 -5.45
C PHE A 88 -0.45 0.93 -5.61
N VAL A 89 -1.14 1.97 -6.03
CA VAL A 89 -2.56 1.92 -6.42
C VAL A 89 -2.69 2.47 -7.84
N GLY A 90 -3.15 1.65 -8.79
CA GLY A 90 -3.39 2.10 -10.16
C GLY A 90 -4.52 3.14 -10.21
N HIS A 91 -4.47 4.06 -11.17
CA HIS A 91 -5.55 5.04 -11.35
C HIS A 91 -6.86 4.34 -11.73
N ASP A 92 -6.83 3.47 -12.74
CA ASP A 92 -8.01 2.73 -13.20
C ASP A 92 -8.52 1.75 -12.12
N GLU A 93 -7.60 1.09 -11.41
CA GLU A 93 -7.93 0.26 -10.25
C GLU A 93 -8.68 1.06 -9.19
N PHE A 94 -8.19 2.27 -8.85
CA PHE A 94 -8.85 3.11 -7.86
C PHE A 94 -10.24 3.56 -8.33
N GLU A 95 -10.37 4.04 -9.57
CA GLU A 95 -11.68 4.49 -10.08
C GLU A 95 -12.68 3.33 -10.17
N GLN A 96 -12.23 2.12 -10.52
CA GLN A 96 -13.07 0.91 -10.52
C GLN A 96 -13.54 0.53 -9.10
N MET A 97 -12.65 0.63 -8.10
CA MET A 97 -12.95 0.21 -6.73
C MET A 97 -13.60 1.31 -5.87
N LYS A 98 -13.70 2.54 -6.39
CA LYS A 98 -14.09 3.73 -5.63
C LYS A 98 -15.41 3.61 -4.89
N GLU A 99 -16.44 3.07 -5.54
CA GLU A 99 -17.75 2.87 -4.92
C GLU A 99 -17.71 1.83 -3.80
N GLU A 100 -16.96 0.74 -4.00
CA GLU A 100 -16.78 -0.29 -2.98
C GLU A 100 -15.97 0.26 -1.79
N ILE A 101 -14.91 1.04 -2.04
CA ILE A 101 -14.11 1.69 -0.99
C ILE A 101 -14.97 2.63 -0.15
N LEU A 102 -15.87 3.40 -0.78
CA LEU A 102 -16.81 4.27 -0.08
C LEU A 102 -17.80 3.47 0.77
N ALA A 103 -18.38 2.40 0.24
CA ALA A 103 -19.34 1.57 0.95
C ALA A 103 -18.70 0.82 2.15
N ARG A 104 -17.46 0.37 1.98
CA ARG A 104 -16.73 -0.48 2.93
C ARG A 104 -15.67 0.26 3.72
N GLN A 105 -15.73 1.59 3.72
CA GLN A 105 -14.69 2.44 4.31
C GLN A 105 -14.43 2.12 5.80
N ASN A 106 -15.49 1.79 6.54
CA ASN A 106 -15.38 1.43 7.95
C ASN A 106 -14.64 0.10 8.16
N GLU A 107 -14.65 -0.80 7.19
CA GLU A 107 -13.95 -2.09 7.24
C GLU A 107 -12.43 -1.94 6.97
N LEU A 108 -12.04 -0.84 6.32
CA LEU A 108 -10.64 -0.47 6.07
C LEU A 108 -10.01 0.28 7.24
N ARG A 109 -10.71 0.41 8.38
CA ARG A 109 -10.23 1.07 9.61
C ARG A 109 -9.81 0.04 10.65
N PHE A 110 -8.82 0.40 11.46
CA PHE A 110 -8.50 -0.41 12.63
C PHE A 110 -9.60 -0.27 13.69
N PRO A 111 -9.86 -1.33 14.48
CA PRO A 111 -10.78 -1.25 15.60
C PRO A 111 -10.42 -0.09 16.54
N GLY A 112 -11.35 0.86 16.72
CA GLY A 112 -11.16 2.04 17.58
C GLY A 112 -10.44 3.23 16.92
N GLU A 113 -10.08 3.14 15.64
CA GLU A 113 -9.51 4.26 14.90
C GLU A 113 -10.55 5.37 14.66
N VAL A 114 -10.22 6.61 15.04
CA VAL A 114 -11.08 7.78 14.85
C VAL A 114 -10.53 8.64 13.71
N PHE A 115 -11.29 8.79 12.63
CA PHE A 115 -11.00 9.76 11.59
C PHE A 115 -11.57 11.13 11.98
N PHE A 116 -10.73 12.17 11.93
CA PHE A 116 -11.16 13.55 12.13
C PHE A 116 -11.77 14.18 10.86
N ALA A 117 -11.97 13.41 9.78
CA ALA A 117 -12.54 13.88 8.52
C ALA A 117 -14.02 13.46 8.36
N PRO A 118 -14.95 14.38 8.01
CA PRO A 118 -16.37 14.05 7.80
C PRO A 118 -16.55 12.95 6.74
N PRO A 119 -17.41 11.94 6.97
CA PRO A 119 -17.59 10.80 6.05
C PRO A 119 -17.96 11.19 4.62
N ASN A 120 -18.76 12.25 4.46
CA ASN A 120 -19.27 12.70 3.15
C ASN A 120 -18.38 13.73 2.44
N ASN A 121 -17.22 14.05 3.02
CA ASN A 121 -16.31 15.06 2.45
C ASN A 121 -14.85 14.61 2.52
N GLN A 122 -14.62 13.29 2.42
CA GLN A 122 -13.28 12.76 2.41
C GLN A 122 -12.64 12.97 1.06
N SER A 123 -11.44 13.55 1.06
CA SER A 123 -10.67 13.74 -0.16
C SER A 123 -10.38 12.38 -0.82
N ALA A 124 -10.24 12.37 -2.15
CA ALA A 124 -9.79 11.18 -2.88
C ALA A 124 -8.51 10.58 -2.28
N HIS A 125 -7.62 11.43 -1.74
CA HIS A 125 -6.40 10.98 -1.05
C HIS A 125 -6.70 10.10 0.17
N THR A 126 -7.74 10.40 0.95
CA THR A 126 -8.11 9.57 2.10
C THR A 126 -8.57 8.18 1.64
N LEU A 127 -9.42 8.12 0.60
CA LEU A 127 -9.91 6.85 0.07
C LEU A 127 -8.78 6.00 -0.52
N ILE A 128 -7.88 6.63 -1.28
CA ILE A 128 -6.70 5.97 -1.85
C ILE A 128 -5.81 5.41 -0.73
N GLY A 129 -5.59 6.19 0.33
CA GLY A 129 -4.75 5.76 1.45
C GLY A 129 -5.36 4.61 2.25
N LEU A 130 -6.67 4.64 2.51
CA LEU A 130 -7.40 3.56 3.17
C LEU A 130 -7.36 2.27 2.33
N TYR A 131 -7.58 2.39 1.03
CA TYR A 131 -7.51 1.27 0.10
C TYR A 131 -6.10 0.65 0.07
N ALA A 132 -5.07 1.49 -0.06
CA ALA A 132 -3.69 1.07 0.01
C ALA A 132 -3.34 0.36 1.33
N ARG A 133 -3.90 0.81 2.46
CA ARG A 133 -3.69 0.17 3.77
C ARG A 133 -4.30 -1.22 3.81
N GLY A 134 -5.50 -1.37 3.26
CA GLY A 134 -6.13 -2.67 3.04
C GLY A 134 -5.23 -3.61 2.23
N LYS A 135 -4.63 -3.08 1.16
CA LYS A 135 -3.70 -3.86 0.34
C LYS A 135 -2.44 -4.27 1.08
N LEU A 136 -1.86 -3.36 1.86
CA LEU A 136 -0.69 -3.58 2.72
C LEU A 136 -0.95 -4.70 3.75
N GLN A 137 -2.10 -4.65 4.43
CA GLN A 137 -2.48 -5.65 5.42
C GLN A 137 -2.55 -7.05 4.80
N ARG A 138 -3.11 -7.16 3.60
CA ARG A 138 -3.11 -8.43 2.87
C ARG A 138 -1.69 -8.95 2.62
N ASP A 139 -0.80 -8.11 2.12
CA ASP A 139 0.60 -8.50 1.88
C ASP A 139 1.33 -8.84 3.19
N ALA A 140 1.02 -8.17 4.30
CA ALA A 140 1.60 -8.47 5.61
C ALA A 140 1.19 -9.84 6.15
N TYR A 141 -0.06 -10.26 5.95
CA TYR A 141 -0.54 -11.57 6.42
C TYR A 141 -0.21 -12.73 5.48
N PHE A 142 -0.26 -12.49 4.16
CA PHE A 142 -0.12 -13.57 3.17
C PHE A 142 1.25 -13.63 2.52
N PHE A 143 2.10 -12.61 2.71
CA PHE A 143 3.44 -12.45 2.15
C PHE A 143 3.64 -13.14 0.80
N SER A 144 3.28 -12.45 -0.28
CA SER A 144 3.47 -12.96 -1.64
C SER A 144 4.60 -12.20 -2.32
N PHE A 145 5.80 -12.79 -2.40
CA PHE A 145 6.91 -12.16 -3.12
C PHE A 145 6.67 -12.22 -4.63
N TYR A 146 6.74 -11.08 -5.32
CA TYR A 146 6.70 -11.04 -6.78
C TYR A 146 8.11 -10.90 -7.37
N LYS A 147 8.79 -9.78 -7.10
CA LYS A 147 10.07 -9.47 -7.75
C LYS A 147 10.89 -8.43 -7.00
N ARG A 148 12.21 -8.44 -7.24
CA ARG A 148 13.13 -7.36 -6.86
C ARG A 148 13.63 -6.66 -8.14
N ILE A 149 13.58 -5.33 -8.16
CA ILE A 149 14.10 -4.45 -9.22
C ILE A 149 15.08 -3.43 -8.69
#